data_AF-H6QZG0-F1
#
_entry.id   AF-H6QZG0-F1
#
_cell.length_a   1.000
_cell.length_b   1.000
_cell.length_c   1.000
_cell.angle_alpha   90.00
_cell.angle_beta   90.00
_cell.angle_gamma   90.00
#
_symmetry.space_group_name_H-M   'P 1'
#
loop_
_entity.id
_entity.type
_entity.pdbx_description
1 polymer ?
#
loop_
_entity_poly.entity_id
_entity_poly.type
_entity_poly.pdbx_seq_one_letter_code
_entity_poly.pdbx_strand_id
1 'polypeptide(L)'
;MNSIVKKFAVGASAATLIGAAGVLGAAPAQAQFPGFCSVNPVAATAAYSQCGGPVWHQVRITCWAWWSWFSSYERWGNPAWDGQQSWTSCDLPFSMQTWQVIVR
;
A
#
# COMPACT_ATOMS: atom_id res chain seq x y z
N MET A 1 -32.17 -30.32 -14.08
CA MET A 1 -31.66 -29.02 -13.58
C MET A 1 -31.31 -28.16 -14.79
N ASN A 2 -32.12 -27.13 -15.06
CA ASN A 2 -32.18 -26.47 -16.37
C ASN A 2 -30.99 -25.53 -16.64
N SER A 3 -30.47 -25.57 -17.87
CA SER A 3 -29.26 -24.90 -18.37
C SER A 3 -29.23 -23.37 -18.20
N ILE A 4 -30.40 -22.76 -17.93
CA ILE A 4 -30.54 -21.31 -17.69
C ILE A 4 -29.89 -20.89 -16.36
N VAL A 5 -29.95 -21.76 -15.33
CA VAL A 5 -29.35 -21.48 -14.01
C VAL A 5 -27.82 -21.43 -14.10
N LYS A 6 -27.22 -22.26 -14.97
CA LYS A 6 -25.76 -22.28 -15.19
C LYS A 6 -25.26 -20.98 -15.84
N LYS A 7 -26.04 -20.37 -16.73
CA LYS A 7 -25.65 -19.13 -17.43
C LYS A 7 -25.69 -17.90 -16.51
N PHE A 8 -26.62 -17.85 -15.56
CA PHE A 8 -26.66 -16.79 -14.56
C PHE A 8 -25.47 -16.85 -13.58
N ALA A 9 -25.04 -18.06 -13.19
CA ALA A 9 -23.89 -18.23 -12.30
C ALA A 9 -22.57 -17.72 -12.92
N VAL A 10 -22.40 -17.85 -14.24
CA VAL A 10 -21.21 -17.39 -14.96
C VAL A 10 -21.21 -15.86 -15.16
N GLY A 11 -22.38 -15.24 -15.38
CA GLY A 11 -22.49 -13.78 -15.50
C GLY A 11 -22.19 -13.04 -14.20
N ALA A 12 -22.64 -13.60 -13.07
CA ALA A 12 -22.37 -13.04 -11.74
C ALA A 12 -20.87 -13.07 -11.38
N SER A 13 -20.14 -14.09 -11.83
CA SER A 13 -18.71 -14.24 -11.52
C SER A 13 -17.82 -13.26 -12.30
N ALA A 14 -18.19 -12.91 -13.54
CA ALA A 14 -17.49 -11.89 -14.32
C ALA A 14 -17.64 -10.49 -13.72
N ALA A 15 -18.82 -10.14 -13.20
CA ALA A 15 -19.04 -8.86 -12.53
C ALA A 15 -18.25 -8.74 -11.21
N THR A 16 -18.12 -9.84 -10.45
CA THR A 16 -17.26 -9.85 -9.25
C THR A 16 -15.77 -9.74 -9.57
N LEU A 17 -15.30 -10.19 -10.73
CA LEU A 17 -13.89 -10.05 -11.12
C LEU A 17 -13.54 -8.61 -11.53
N ILE A 18 -14.46 -7.88 -12.15
CA ILE A 18 -14.27 -6.46 -12.47
C ILE A 18 -14.40 -5.62 -11.19
N GLY A 19 -15.32 -5.98 -10.28
CA GLY A 19 -15.36 -5.42 -8.93
C GLY A 19 -14.09 -5.73 -8.12
N ALA A 20 -13.52 -6.93 -8.30
CA ALA A 20 -12.26 -7.32 -7.68
C ALA A 20 -11.05 -6.62 -8.31
N ALA A 21 -11.09 -6.16 -9.57
CA ALA A 21 -10.06 -5.24 -10.07
C ALA A 21 -10.13 -3.86 -9.38
N GLY A 22 -11.30 -3.47 -8.87
CA GLY A 22 -11.44 -2.32 -7.96
C GLY A 22 -11.00 -2.60 -6.51
N VAL A 23 -10.97 -3.86 -6.07
CA VAL A 23 -10.63 -4.28 -4.70
C VAL A 23 -9.23 -4.89 -4.57
N LEU A 24 -8.61 -5.32 -5.67
CA LEU A 24 -7.18 -5.54 -5.82
C LEU A 24 -6.56 -4.15 -5.88
N GLY A 25 -6.46 -3.55 -4.71
CA GLY A 25 -6.01 -2.19 -4.49
C GLY A 25 -5.05 -1.73 -5.57
N ALA A 26 -5.59 -0.93 -6.49
CA ALA A 26 -4.95 0.34 -6.75
C ALA A 26 -4.80 0.99 -5.37
N ALA A 27 -3.71 0.62 -4.67
CA ALA A 27 -3.21 1.36 -3.54
C ALA A 27 -3.33 2.80 -3.99
N PRO A 28 -4.13 3.66 -3.31
CA PRO A 28 -4.13 5.05 -3.68
C PRO A 28 -2.67 5.44 -3.61
N ALA A 29 -2.09 5.78 -4.77
CA ALA A 29 -0.78 6.38 -4.81
C ALA A 29 -0.97 7.70 -4.05
N GLN A 30 -0.84 7.61 -2.72
CA GLN A 30 -0.92 8.74 -1.83
C GLN A 30 0.42 9.43 -2.04
N ALA A 31 0.48 10.18 -3.13
CA ALA A 31 1.49 11.18 -3.35
C ALA A 31 1.34 12.15 -2.17
N GLN A 32 2.17 11.94 -1.15
CA GLN A 32 2.25 12.85 -0.02
C GLN A 32 2.56 14.24 -0.57
N PHE A 33 1.87 15.25 0.00
CA PHE A 33 1.91 16.66 -0.35
C PHE A 33 3.23 17.14 -1.01
N PRO A 34 3.16 17.90 -2.12
CA PRO A 34 4.34 18.48 -2.74
C PRO A 34 4.88 19.58 -1.82
N GLY A 35 5.83 19.22 -0.97
CA GLY A 35 6.44 20.15 -0.04
C GLY A 35 7.48 19.44 0.81
N PHE A 36 8.73 19.50 0.39
CA PHE A 36 9.93 19.16 1.17
C PHE A 36 10.29 17.68 1.39
N CYS A 37 9.31 16.78 1.56
CA CYS A 37 9.56 15.35 1.80
C CYS A 37 8.88 14.46 0.76
N SER A 38 9.62 13.52 0.19
CA SER A 38 9.10 12.52 -0.76
C SER A 38 9.09 11.13 -0.12
N VAL A 39 8.07 10.33 -0.45
CA VAL A 39 8.05 8.89 -0.16
C VAL A 39 8.06 8.12 -1.46
N ASN A 40 9.03 7.21 -1.57
CA ASN A 40 9.22 6.39 -2.74
C ASN A 40 8.94 4.91 -2.37
N PRO A 41 7.90 4.30 -2.96
CA PRO A 41 7.66 2.88 -2.81
C PRO A 41 8.70 2.08 -3.63
N VAL A 42 9.07 0.91 -3.12
CA VAL A 42 10.01 -0.03 -3.73
C VAL A 42 9.33 -1.39 -3.85
N ALA A 43 9.09 -1.79 -5.10
CA ALA A 43 8.54 -3.09 -5.48
C ALA A 43 7.30 -3.52 -4.67
N ALA A 44 6.40 -2.58 -4.34
CA ALA A 44 5.19 -2.81 -3.54
C ALA A 44 5.43 -3.59 -2.22
N THR A 45 6.64 -3.48 -1.66
CA THR A 45 7.09 -4.27 -0.49
C THR A 45 7.77 -3.38 0.54
N ALA A 46 8.49 -2.36 0.10
CA ALA A 46 9.15 -1.41 0.97
C ALA A 46 8.84 0.02 0.54
N ALA A 47 9.10 0.97 1.43
CA ALA A 47 9.11 2.36 1.06
C ALA A 47 10.19 3.10 1.84
N TYR A 48 10.69 4.17 1.24
CA TYR A 48 11.58 5.10 1.91
C TYR A 48 11.09 6.52 1.78
N SER A 49 11.36 7.31 2.80
CA SER A 49 11.17 8.75 2.75
C SER A 49 12.50 9.48 2.71
N GLN A 50 12.56 10.56 1.96
CA GLN A 50 13.69 11.48 1.89
C GLN A 50 13.17 12.92 1.91
N CYS A 51 13.78 13.78 2.72
CA CYS A 51 13.47 15.20 2.79
C CYS A 51 14.61 16.07 2.27
N GLY A 52 14.29 17.26 1.77
CA GLY A 52 15.25 18.18 1.16
C GLY A 52 15.90 19.18 2.13
N GLY A 53 15.64 19.09 3.43
CA GLY A 53 16.27 19.96 4.42
C GLY A 53 15.89 19.59 5.86
N PRO A 54 16.22 20.44 6.85
CA PRO A 54 16.32 20.05 8.27
C PRO A 54 14.96 19.80 8.93
N VAL A 55 14.46 18.57 8.80
CA VAL A 55 13.23 18.11 9.46
C VAL A 55 13.33 16.67 9.91
N TRP A 56 12.70 16.34 11.04
CA TRP A 56 12.54 14.96 11.45
C TRP A 56 11.45 14.33 10.63
N HIS A 57 11.74 13.17 10.06
CA HIS A 57 10.79 12.48 9.22
C HIS A 57 10.93 10.97 9.37
N GLN A 58 9.81 10.28 9.18
CA GLN A 58 9.70 8.84 9.39
C GLN A 58 8.72 8.25 8.40
N VAL A 59 9.12 7.22 7.65
CA VAL A 59 8.19 6.53 6.77
C VAL A 59 7.27 5.61 7.59
N ARG A 60 5.99 5.62 7.25
CA ARG A 60 4.97 4.70 7.73
C ARG A 60 4.39 3.95 6.53
N ILE A 61 4.40 2.63 6.60
CA ILE A 61 3.74 1.78 5.61
C ILE A 61 2.64 0.95 6.28
N THR A 62 1.60 0.66 5.52
CA THR A 62 0.59 -0.33 5.88
C THR A 62 0.79 -1.56 5.01
N CYS A 63 0.86 -2.72 5.64
CA CYS A 63 1.10 -4.00 5.02
C CYS A 63 -0.12 -4.90 5.18
N TRP A 64 -0.40 -5.71 4.17
CA TRP A 64 -1.44 -6.71 4.18
C TRP A 64 -0.92 -8.07 4.64
N ALA A 65 -1.66 -8.74 5.51
CA ALA A 65 -1.38 -10.12 5.90
C ALA A 65 -2.31 -11.07 5.13
N TRP A 66 -1.81 -11.80 4.13
CA TRP A 66 -2.65 -12.71 3.32
C TRP A 66 -3.29 -13.85 4.12
N TRP A 67 -2.69 -14.22 5.26
CA TRP A 67 -3.23 -15.23 6.18
C TRP A 67 -4.43 -14.72 7.01
N SER A 68 -4.78 -13.44 6.91
CA SER A 68 -5.94 -12.84 7.55
C SER A 68 -6.57 -11.79 6.64
N TRP A 69 -7.73 -12.15 6.07
CA TRP A 69 -8.43 -11.35 5.05
C TRP A 69 -8.77 -9.91 5.49
N PHE A 70 -8.74 -9.62 6.79
CA PHE A 70 -9.04 -8.33 7.39
C PHE A 70 -7.88 -7.73 8.21
N SER A 71 -6.70 -8.37 8.24
CA SER A 71 -5.58 -7.82 9.00
C SER A 71 -4.61 -7.08 8.10
N SER A 72 -4.64 -5.76 8.22
CA SER A 72 -3.50 -4.92 7.89
C SER A 72 -2.67 -4.68 9.16
N TYR A 73 -1.37 -4.50 9.00
CA TYR A 73 -0.48 -4.06 10.07
C TYR A 73 0.37 -2.88 9.60
N GLU A 74 0.64 -1.95 10.51
CA GLU A 74 1.52 -0.82 10.21
C GLU A 74 2.97 -1.17 10.56
N ARG A 75 3.90 -0.71 9.74
CA ARG A 75 5.34 -0.70 10.05
C ARG A 75 5.89 0.70 9.90
N TRP A 76 6.78 1.03 10.81
CA TRP A 76 7.41 2.33 10.91
C TRP A 76 8.90 2.18 10.66
N GLY A 77 9.44 3.04 9.79
CA GLY A 77 10.88 3.14 9.57
C GLY A 77 11.59 3.84 10.72
N ASN A 78 12.91 3.81 10.71
CA ASN A 78 13.69 4.57 11.68
C ASN A 78 13.52 6.09 11.45
N PRO A 79 13.34 6.90 12.49
CA PRO A 79 13.34 8.36 12.34
C PRO A 79 14.66 8.83 11.71
N ALA A 80 14.56 9.65 10.67
CA ALA A 80 15.67 10.23 9.96
C ALA A 80 15.60 11.76 10.04
N TRP A 81 16.75 12.42 10.00
CA TRP A 81 16.86 13.88 10.00
C TRP A 81 17.39 14.35 8.66
N ASP A 82 16.80 15.43 8.15
CA ASP A 82 17.29 16.12 6.95
C ASP A 82 17.27 15.24 5.69
N GLY A 83 18.31 15.27 4.86
CA GLY A 83 18.48 14.44 3.65
C GLY A 83 18.70 12.95 3.88
N GLN A 84 18.71 12.49 5.14
CA GLN A 84 18.81 11.07 5.46
C GLN A 84 17.56 10.33 5.01
N GLN A 85 17.70 9.03 4.75
CA GLN A 85 16.56 8.20 4.33
C GLN A 85 16.02 7.42 5.52
N SER A 86 14.71 7.51 5.75
CA SER A 86 13.98 6.58 6.61
C SER A 86 13.46 5.43 5.75
N TRP A 87 13.69 4.18 6.15
CA TRP A 87 13.32 2.99 5.39
C TRP A 87 12.52 2.01 6.23
N THR A 88 11.53 1.36 5.63
CA THR A 88 10.81 0.21 6.20
C THR A 88 10.27 -0.71 5.11
N SER A 89 10.00 -1.97 5.45
CA SER A 89 9.45 -2.97 4.55
C SER A 89 8.43 -3.87 5.22
N CYS A 90 7.49 -4.38 4.42
CA CYS A 90 6.60 -5.45 4.82
C CYS A 90 7.34 -6.80 4.85
N ASP A 91 6.82 -7.74 5.62
CA ASP A 91 7.37 -9.11 5.70
C ASP A 91 7.10 -9.95 4.44
N LEU A 92 6.12 -9.53 3.64
CA LEU A 92 5.68 -10.23 2.45
C LEU A 92 5.89 -9.35 1.21
N PRO A 93 6.34 -9.95 0.09
CA PRO A 93 6.44 -9.23 -1.17
C PRO A 93 5.04 -8.84 -1.66
N PHE A 94 4.92 -7.66 -2.29
CA PHE A 94 3.68 -7.12 -2.85
C PHE A 94 2.53 -6.93 -1.84
N SER A 95 2.85 -6.88 -0.55
CA SER A 95 1.86 -6.71 0.51
C SER A 95 1.68 -5.26 0.96
N MET A 96 2.47 -4.32 0.43
CA MET A 96 2.37 -2.92 0.83
C MET A 96 1.12 -2.28 0.23
N GLN A 97 0.24 -1.79 1.11
CA GLN A 97 -1.03 -1.15 0.75
C GLN A 97 -0.92 0.38 0.72
N THR A 98 -0.26 0.97 1.71
CA THR A 98 -0.10 2.42 1.80
C THR A 98 1.31 2.76 2.27
N TRP A 99 1.79 3.94 1.86
CA TRP A 99 3.08 4.49 2.27
C TRP A 99 2.91 5.99 2.46
N GLN A 100 3.40 6.51 3.59
CA GLN A 100 3.26 7.89 4.00
C GLN A 100 4.52 8.32 4.77
N VAL A 101 4.85 9.61 4.76
CA VAL A 101 5.93 10.20 5.57
C VAL A 101 5.35 11.03 6.71
N ILE A 102 5.61 10.61 7.93
CA ILE A 102 5.26 11.40 9.10
C ILE A 102 6.42 12.38 9.35
N VAL A 103 6.14 13.65 9.11
CA VAL A 103 7.05 14.76 9.41
C VAL A 103 6.77 15.24 10.83
N ARG A 104 7.83 15.44 11.63
CA ARG A 104 7.75 15.80 13.05
C ARG A 104 8.54 17.06 13.37
#